data_AF-A0A366S7U5-F1
#
_entry.id   AF-A0A366S7U5-F1
#
_cell.length_a   1.000
_cell.length_b   1.000
_cell.length_c   1.000
_cell.angle_alpha   90.00
_cell.angle_beta   90.00
_cell.angle_gamma   90.00
#
_symmetry.space_group_name_H-M   'P 1'
#
loop_
_entity.id
_entity.type
_entity.pdbx_description
1 polymer ?
#
loop_
_entity_poly.entity_id
_entity_poly.type
_entity_poly.pdbx_seq_one_letter_code
_entity_poly.pdbx_strand_id
1 'polypeptide(L)'
;MTQVFALAALIFTLAISAGISIALINVDCYSTFCSEGPFTFETRVHITVYYAFLATLVILLLLRTSTQHIANFHIAHELPLVGKRVTLGGLLTSLAILTVTLCSTIYWLPAHDELWGYKTNPLDWASAKLQLTITGVTGHYADILLGLLLIPVSRNSLVGQAFYLHQSTLLFTHKAVSYMFSLSVIVHGVAYMLHANDSSRNDDKGRHEAFAVGNPALTVAESKQLGGWFSLTYYVGIAAILPVLIILVTSMPWIRRRHYNLFYFSHVILGTLTIVASCLHASTNFYLLLPGLLLWIADWIRRLFFGEAKGLASKTPAVLEIAENGWLRVSLLPNRAIFGPPLLYYYLNFPSISKVQTHAFTAVAHPTNNGGPVFLIQPEAKEKEWTWKSKALIQRPRATLRLDARVEGPYPVSDANFATASHIVCIVGGSGITGALSLAHWWLETRPANTRFDLVWTARHRETTRLAEWQNLEEVAKTASGFTVTTHVSSENGRLDAGQALRQALSGRRTDGSGWVYSSGPPALLSATERACVEFQKDHRNKDNEKGWTVHDLSWYMARWEV
;
A
#
# COMPACT_ATOMS: atom_id res chain seq x y z
N MET A 1 -12.33 15.59 3.58
CA MET A 1 -13.37 14.54 3.46
C MET A 1 -13.59 13.98 4.84
N THR A 2 -14.81 14.02 5.39
CA THR A 2 -15.07 13.54 6.76
C THR A 2 -15.01 12.01 6.82
N GLN A 3 -14.49 11.45 7.92
CA GLN A 3 -14.41 10.00 8.14
C GLN A 3 -15.75 9.29 7.85
N VAL A 4 -16.85 9.93 8.23
CA VAL A 4 -18.23 9.47 7.99
C VAL A 4 -18.51 9.24 6.50
N PHE A 5 -18.09 10.16 5.63
CA PHE A 5 -18.27 9.99 4.19
C PHE A 5 -17.47 8.81 3.65
N ALA A 6 -16.21 8.67 4.07
CA ALA A 6 -15.37 7.55 3.65
C ALA A 6 -15.96 6.20 4.10
N LEU A 7 -16.49 6.15 5.32
CA LEU A 7 -17.16 4.97 5.85
C LEU A 7 -18.45 4.64 5.09
N ALA A 8 -19.31 5.64 4.85
CA ALA A 8 -20.55 5.45 4.10
C ALA A 8 -20.28 4.97 2.67
N ALA A 9 -19.30 5.57 1.99
CA ALA A 9 -18.88 5.14 0.65
C ALA A 9 -18.32 3.71 0.64
N LEU A 10 -17.55 3.33 1.66
CA LEU A 10 -17.03 1.97 1.81
C LEU A 10 -18.16 0.95 2.00
N ILE A 11 -19.09 1.21 2.94
CA ILE A 11 -20.24 0.34 3.21
C ILE A 11 -21.11 0.20 1.94
N PHE A 12 -21.39 1.31 1.26
CA PHE A 12 -22.14 1.31 0.02
C PHE A 12 -21.46 0.47 -1.08
N THR A 13 -20.14 0.60 -1.21
CA THR A 13 -19.35 -0.20 -2.17
C THR A 13 -19.47 -1.69 -1.85
N LEU A 14 -19.31 -2.08 -0.57
CA LEU A 14 -19.45 -3.47 -0.15
C LEU A 14 -20.85 -4.03 -0.42
N ALA A 15 -21.90 -3.25 -0.11
CA ALA A 15 -23.29 -3.66 -0.33
C ALA A 15 -23.61 -3.83 -1.81
N ILE A 16 -23.18 -2.90 -2.67
CA ILE A 16 -23.32 -3.03 -4.12
C ILE A 16 -22.58 -4.24 -4.64
N SER A 17 -21.33 -4.46 -4.22
CA SER A 17 -20.55 -5.62 -4.65
C SER A 17 -21.24 -6.94 -4.27
N ALA A 18 -21.79 -7.03 -3.06
CA ALA A 18 -22.56 -8.19 -2.64
C ALA A 18 -23.81 -8.40 -3.51
N GLY A 19 -24.59 -7.34 -3.73
CA GLY A 19 -25.80 -7.40 -4.57
C GLY A 19 -25.53 -7.81 -6.01
N ILE A 20 -24.48 -7.25 -6.64
CA ILE A 20 -24.05 -7.62 -7.99
C ILE A 20 -23.59 -9.09 -8.01
N SER A 21 -22.79 -9.52 -7.03
CA SER A 21 -22.32 -10.91 -6.97
C SER A 21 -23.49 -11.89 -6.87
N ILE A 22 -24.50 -11.59 -6.04
CA ILE A 22 -25.71 -12.41 -5.92
C ILE A 22 -26.51 -12.45 -7.24
N ALA A 23 -26.62 -11.32 -7.94
CA ALA A 23 -27.30 -11.27 -9.23
C ALA A 23 -26.58 -12.11 -10.30
N LEU A 24 -25.25 -12.02 -10.36
CA LEU A 24 -24.42 -12.71 -11.36
C LEU A 24 -24.45 -14.25 -11.23
N ILE A 25 -24.76 -14.80 -10.04
CA ILE A 25 -24.95 -16.24 -9.86
C ILE A 25 -26.09 -16.79 -10.74
N ASN A 26 -27.04 -15.94 -11.12
CA ASN A 26 -28.22 -16.34 -11.91
C ASN A 26 -28.08 -16.03 -13.41
N VAL A 27 -26.91 -15.56 -13.85
CA VAL A 27 -26.63 -15.23 -15.25
C VAL A 27 -25.87 -16.40 -15.90
N ASP A 28 -26.03 -16.55 -17.23
CA ASP A 28 -25.28 -17.53 -18.01
C ASP A 28 -23.77 -17.40 -17.79
N CYS A 29 -23.09 -18.55 -17.80
CA CYS A 29 -21.67 -18.61 -17.51
C CYS A 29 -20.84 -17.83 -18.54
N TYR A 30 -20.18 -16.77 -18.08
CA TYR A 30 -19.28 -15.94 -18.90
C TYR A 30 -17.80 -16.33 -18.76
N SER A 31 -17.42 -17.03 -17.68
CA SER A 31 -16.06 -17.49 -17.44
C SER A 31 -15.79 -18.83 -18.11
N THR A 32 -14.53 -19.22 -18.24
CA THR A 32 -14.17 -20.56 -18.73
C THR A 32 -14.55 -21.67 -17.73
N PHE A 33 -14.76 -21.30 -16.46
CA PHE A 33 -15.29 -22.17 -15.41
C PHE A 33 -16.24 -21.38 -14.52
N CYS A 34 -17.45 -21.90 -14.31
CA CYS A 34 -18.44 -21.33 -13.41
C CYS A 34 -18.80 -22.36 -12.36
N SER A 35 -18.48 -22.08 -11.09
CA SER A 35 -18.68 -23.03 -10.00
C SER A 35 -20.17 -23.20 -9.65
N GLU A 36 -21.03 -22.26 -10.07
CA GLU A 36 -22.47 -22.28 -9.82
C GLU A 36 -23.14 -23.49 -10.46
N GLY A 37 -22.57 -24.03 -11.54
CA GLY A 37 -23.07 -25.23 -12.22
C GLY A 37 -22.91 -26.49 -11.37
N PRO A 38 -21.68 -26.96 -11.12
CA PRO A 38 -21.44 -28.18 -10.34
C PRO A 38 -21.56 -27.97 -8.82
N PHE A 39 -21.44 -26.74 -8.31
CA PHE A 39 -21.31 -26.43 -6.88
C PHE A 39 -22.20 -25.26 -6.45
N THR A 40 -23.50 -25.32 -6.76
CA THR A 40 -24.42 -24.20 -6.52
C THR A 40 -24.48 -23.80 -5.03
N PHE A 41 -24.54 -24.77 -4.12
CA PHE A 41 -24.65 -24.52 -2.69
C PHE A 41 -23.34 -23.92 -2.14
N GLU A 42 -22.21 -24.56 -2.44
CA GLU A 42 -20.88 -24.16 -1.98
C GLU A 42 -20.53 -22.78 -2.52
N THR A 43 -20.86 -22.47 -3.77
CA THR A 43 -20.62 -21.15 -4.37
C THR A 43 -21.37 -20.05 -3.61
N ARG A 44 -22.65 -20.28 -3.24
CA ARG A 44 -23.44 -19.32 -2.46
C ARG A 44 -22.89 -19.13 -1.05
N VAL A 45 -22.49 -20.23 -0.40
CA VAL A 45 -21.83 -20.20 0.91
C VAL A 45 -20.51 -19.43 0.83
N HIS A 46 -19.69 -19.69 -0.20
CA HIS A 46 -18.40 -19.05 -0.40
C HIS A 46 -18.52 -17.52 -0.50
N ILE A 47 -19.44 -17.05 -1.34
CA ILE A 47 -19.72 -15.62 -1.51
C ILE A 47 -20.21 -15.02 -0.18
N THR A 48 -21.16 -15.69 0.49
CA THR A 48 -21.72 -15.20 1.75
C THR A 48 -20.67 -15.11 2.85
N VAL A 49 -19.83 -16.13 3.01
CA VAL A 49 -18.73 -16.15 3.99
C VAL A 49 -17.74 -15.01 3.71
N TYR A 50 -17.38 -14.79 2.44
CA TYR A 50 -16.46 -13.71 2.07
C TYR A 50 -17.02 -12.33 2.39
N TYR A 51 -18.26 -12.02 1.99
CA TYR A 51 -18.87 -10.72 2.26
C TYR A 51 -19.18 -10.51 3.75
N ALA A 52 -19.55 -11.57 4.48
CA ALA A 52 -19.71 -11.52 5.94
C ALA A 52 -18.37 -11.25 6.64
N PHE A 53 -17.27 -11.84 6.14
CA PHE A 53 -15.92 -11.57 6.64
C PHE A 53 -15.53 -10.10 6.40
N LEU A 54 -15.77 -9.53 5.22
CA LEU A 54 -15.53 -8.12 4.96
C LEU A 54 -16.34 -7.19 5.88
N ALA A 55 -17.63 -7.50 6.10
CA ALA A 55 -18.46 -6.74 7.03
C ALA A 55 -17.93 -6.83 8.47
N THR A 56 -17.50 -8.02 8.90
CA THR A 56 -16.89 -8.24 10.22
C THR A 56 -15.60 -7.44 10.37
N LEU A 57 -14.73 -7.44 9.35
CA LEU A 57 -13.51 -6.62 9.36
C LEU A 57 -13.81 -5.13 9.49
N VAL A 58 -14.83 -4.62 8.80
CA VAL A 58 -15.27 -3.22 8.94
C VAL A 58 -15.67 -2.92 10.39
N ILE A 59 -16.49 -3.78 11.01
CA ILE A 59 -16.91 -3.61 12.41
C ILE A 59 -15.71 -3.62 13.36
N LEU A 60 -14.80 -4.60 13.21
CA LEU A 60 -13.60 -4.70 14.05
C LEU A 60 -12.68 -3.48 13.88
N LEU A 61 -12.53 -2.98 12.66
CA LEU A 61 -11.74 -1.77 12.40
C LEU A 61 -12.41 -0.51 12.97
N LEU A 62 -13.75 -0.42 12.95
CA LEU A 62 -14.48 0.65 13.65
C LEU A 62 -14.26 0.60 15.15
N LEU A 63 -14.41 -0.56 15.78
CA LEU A 63 -14.14 -0.74 17.22
C LEU A 63 -12.70 -0.36 17.57
N ARG A 64 -11.75 -0.65 16.67
CA ARG A 64 -10.35 -0.25 16.80
C ARG A 64 -10.15 1.26 16.76
N THR A 65 -10.96 2.01 16.00
CA THR A 65 -10.89 3.49 16.02
C THR A 65 -11.23 4.09 17.38
N SER A 66 -12.08 3.43 18.17
CA SER A 66 -12.43 3.85 19.54
C SER A 66 -11.45 3.35 20.62
N THR A 67 -10.58 2.38 20.31
CA THR A 67 -9.69 1.70 21.27
C THR A 67 -8.21 1.74 20.84
N GLN A 68 -7.77 2.86 20.27
CA GLN A 68 -6.45 2.99 19.60
C GLN A 68 -5.25 2.58 20.47
N HIS A 69 -5.32 2.79 21.79
CA HIS A 69 -4.24 2.46 22.73
C HIS A 69 -3.94 0.95 22.83
N ILE A 70 -4.92 0.07 22.58
CA ILE A 70 -4.76 -1.39 22.72
C ILE A 70 -4.29 -2.00 21.39
N ALA A 71 -4.84 -1.54 20.26
CA ALA A 71 -4.55 -2.12 18.94
C ALA A 71 -3.13 -1.80 18.42
N ASN A 72 -2.55 -0.69 18.86
CA ASN A 72 -1.17 -0.29 18.53
C ASN A 72 -0.12 -0.93 19.45
N PHE A 73 -0.51 -1.87 20.30
CA PHE A 73 0.41 -2.61 21.14
C PHE A 73 1.36 -3.45 20.27
N HIS A 74 2.66 -3.24 20.45
CA HIS A 74 3.71 -3.97 19.75
C HIS A 74 4.05 -5.23 20.57
N ILE A 75 3.67 -6.41 20.06
CA ILE A 75 3.72 -7.67 20.83
C ILE A 75 5.11 -8.32 20.81
N ALA A 76 5.89 -8.13 19.75
CA ALA A 76 7.13 -8.89 19.55
C ALA A 76 8.32 -8.04 19.08
N HIS A 77 9.53 -8.54 19.37
CA HIS A 77 10.75 -8.18 18.66
C HIS A 77 10.59 -8.45 17.15
N GLU A 78 11.40 -7.77 16.32
CA GLU A 78 11.37 -7.87 14.87
C GLU A 78 11.26 -9.33 14.39
N LEU A 79 10.31 -9.63 13.50
CA LEU A 79 10.22 -10.96 12.90
C LEU A 79 11.53 -11.24 12.13
N PRO A 80 12.26 -12.34 12.43
CA PRO A 80 13.60 -12.57 11.90
C PRO A 80 13.67 -12.65 10.37
N LEU A 81 12.58 -13.01 9.69
CA LEU A 81 12.49 -13.10 8.22
C LEU A 81 12.00 -11.81 7.55
N VAL A 82 11.27 -10.96 8.28
CA VAL A 82 10.59 -9.77 7.71
C VAL A 82 11.29 -8.47 8.15
N GLY A 83 12.06 -8.51 9.24
CA GLY A 83 12.73 -7.34 9.82
C GLY A 83 11.76 -6.22 10.21
N LYS A 84 10.48 -6.56 10.42
CA LYS A 84 9.41 -5.62 10.76
C LYS A 84 8.80 -5.98 12.10
N ARG A 85 8.45 -4.94 12.86
CA ARG A 85 7.65 -5.06 14.07
C ARG A 85 6.18 -5.25 13.68
N VAL A 86 5.54 -6.24 14.27
CA VAL A 86 4.12 -6.55 14.04
C VAL A 86 3.29 -5.99 15.19
N THR A 87 2.27 -5.21 14.87
CA THR A 87 1.28 -4.75 15.85
C THR A 87 0.29 -5.88 16.14
N LEU A 88 -0.30 -5.89 17.33
CA LEU A 88 -1.36 -6.85 17.69
C LEU A 88 -2.49 -6.86 16.64
N GLY A 89 -2.97 -5.69 16.23
CA GLY A 89 -4.00 -5.57 15.19
C GLY A 89 -3.56 -6.17 13.85
N GLY A 90 -2.30 -5.97 13.45
CA GLY A 90 -1.75 -6.58 12.24
C GLY A 90 -1.72 -8.11 12.31
N LEU A 91 -1.27 -8.68 13.43
CA LEU A 91 -1.25 -10.13 13.66
C LEU A 91 -2.66 -10.72 13.64
N LEU A 92 -3.60 -10.12 14.36
CA LEU A 92 -5.00 -10.56 14.41
C LEU A 92 -5.64 -10.52 13.02
N THR A 93 -5.36 -9.47 12.24
CA THR A 93 -5.90 -9.35 10.87
C THR A 93 -5.31 -10.43 9.96
N SER A 94 -4.00 -10.66 10.01
CA SER A 94 -3.36 -11.73 9.24
C SER A 94 -3.88 -13.11 9.63
N LEU A 95 -4.09 -13.37 10.92
CA LEU A 95 -4.68 -14.62 11.41
C LEU A 95 -6.13 -14.76 10.94
N ALA A 96 -6.94 -13.70 11.00
CA ALA A 96 -8.33 -13.73 10.54
C ALA A 96 -8.43 -14.04 9.03
N ILE A 97 -7.54 -13.45 8.21
CA ILE A 97 -7.43 -13.75 6.78
C ILE A 97 -7.06 -15.22 6.56
N LEU A 98 -6.04 -15.73 7.26
CA LEU A 98 -5.64 -17.13 7.16
C LEU A 98 -6.79 -18.07 7.57
N THR A 99 -7.50 -17.74 8.66
CA THR A 99 -8.63 -18.52 9.14
C THR A 99 -9.77 -18.56 8.13
N VAL A 100 -10.21 -17.44 7.56
CA VAL A 100 -11.31 -17.47 6.58
C VAL A 100 -10.92 -18.24 5.32
N THR A 101 -9.66 -18.12 4.87
CA THR A 101 -9.15 -18.90 3.74
C THR A 101 -9.16 -20.39 4.04
N LEU A 102 -8.60 -20.84 5.18
CA LEU A 102 -8.55 -22.27 5.53
C LEU A 102 -9.91 -22.84 5.96
N CYS A 103 -10.81 -22.05 6.53
CA CYS A 103 -12.16 -22.52 6.85
C CYS A 103 -12.97 -22.80 5.58
N SER A 104 -12.61 -22.24 4.43
CA SER A 104 -13.29 -22.55 3.17
C SER A 104 -13.15 -24.02 2.75
N THR A 105 -12.12 -24.71 3.24
CA THR A 105 -11.95 -26.16 3.05
C THR A 105 -13.11 -26.97 3.58
N ILE A 106 -13.79 -26.50 4.63
CA ILE A 106 -14.87 -27.24 5.31
C ILE A 106 -15.99 -27.60 4.34
N TYR A 107 -16.31 -26.72 3.39
CA TYR A 107 -17.34 -26.96 2.38
C TYR A 107 -16.76 -27.30 0.99
N TRP A 108 -15.57 -26.81 0.63
CA TRP A 108 -14.98 -27.14 -0.67
C TRP A 108 -14.37 -28.53 -0.76
N LEU A 109 -13.74 -29.04 0.31
CA LEU A 109 -13.09 -30.34 0.27
C LEU A 109 -14.09 -31.48 0.04
N PRO A 110 -15.22 -31.58 0.77
CA PRO A 110 -16.20 -32.64 0.53
C PRO A 110 -16.81 -32.55 -0.87
N ALA A 111 -17.18 -31.34 -1.32
CA ALA A 111 -17.80 -31.14 -2.64
C ALA A 111 -16.87 -31.55 -3.79
N HIS A 112 -15.59 -31.15 -3.73
CA HIS A 112 -14.62 -31.57 -4.74
C HIS A 112 -14.28 -33.06 -4.64
N ASP A 113 -14.14 -33.62 -3.43
CA ASP A 113 -13.88 -35.05 -3.26
C ASP A 113 -15.01 -35.91 -3.86
N GLU A 114 -16.26 -35.50 -3.67
CA GLU A 114 -17.44 -36.14 -4.23
C GLU A 114 -17.47 -36.04 -5.75
N LEU A 115 -17.37 -34.83 -6.32
CA LEU A 115 -17.41 -34.64 -7.78
C LEU A 115 -16.29 -35.41 -8.48
N TRP A 116 -15.05 -35.25 -8.00
CA TRP A 116 -13.90 -35.91 -8.62
C TRP A 116 -13.90 -37.40 -8.34
N GLY A 117 -14.39 -37.85 -7.19
CA GLY A 117 -14.60 -39.27 -6.90
C GLY A 117 -15.59 -39.91 -7.88
N TYR A 118 -16.73 -39.26 -8.12
CA TYR A 118 -17.72 -39.71 -9.09
C TYR A 118 -17.13 -39.91 -10.49
N LYS A 119 -16.27 -38.98 -10.94
CA LYS A 119 -15.64 -39.06 -12.27
C LYS A 119 -14.44 -40.03 -12.36
N THR A 120 -13.63 -40.12 -11.32
CA THR A 120 -12.33 -40.82 -11.39
C THR A 120 -12.36 -42.24 -10.82
N ASN A 121 -13.24 -42.54 -9.85
CA ASN A 121 -13.32 -43.87 -9.25
C ASN A 121 -13.69 -44.97 -10.27
N PRO A 122 -14.64 -44.76 -11.22
CA PRO A 122 -14.94 -45.76 -12.24
C PRO A 122 -13.77 -46.06 -13.20
N LEU A 123 -12.74 -45.20 -13.22
CA LEU A 123 -11.57 -45.28 -14.08
C LEU A 123 -10.31 -45.73 -13.33
N ASP A 124 -10.45 -46.10 -12.06
CA ASP A 124 -9.36 -46.46 -11.15
C ASP A 124 -8.21 -45.42 -11.16
N TRP A 125 -8.56 -44.14 -11.07
CA TRP A 125 -7.63 -43.02 -11.26
C TRP A 125 -7.49 -42.15 -10.01
N ALA A 126 -7.02 -42.76 -8.92
CA ALA A 126 -6.89 -42.10 -7.62
C ALA A 126 -5.96 -40.88 -7.61
N SER A 127 -4.89 -40.88 -8.43
CA SER A 127 -3.98 -39.73 -8.56
C SER A 127 -4.71 -38.49 -9.10
N ALA A 128 -5.52 -38.65 -10.15
CA ALA A 128 -6.34 -37.57 -10.70
C ALA A 128 -7.36 -37.06 -9.69
N LYS A 129 -8.01 -37.95 -8.92
CA LYS A 129 -8.94 -37.55 -7.85
C LYS A 129 -8.26 -36.57 -6.90
N LEU A 130 -7.10 -36.97 -6.36
CA LEU A 130 -6.36 -36.17 -5.39
C LEU A 130 -5.91 -34.82 -5.99
N GLN A 131 -5.30 -34.86 -7.18
CA GLN A 131 -4.76 -33.67 -7.84
C GLN A 131 -5.86 -32.65 -8.18
N LEU A 132 -7.00 -33.10 -8.70
CA LEU A 132 -8.12 -32.23 -9.06
C LEU A 132 -8.85 -31.69 -7.83
N THR A 133 -8.96 -32.48 -6.75
CA THR A 133 -9.49 -32.00 -5.47
C THR A 133 -8.59 -30.91 -4.87
N ILE A 134 -7.26 -31.12 -4.85
CA ILE A 134 -6.31 -30.09 -4.40
C ILE A 134 -6.42 -28.84 -5.28
N THR A 135 -6.52 -29.02 -6.61
CA THR A 135 -6.69 -27.91 -7.56
C THR A 135 -7.93 -27.08 -7.23
N GLY A 136 -9.09 -27.71 -7.04
CA GLY A 136 -10.33 -27.01 -6.71
C GLY A 136 -10.26 -26.25 -5.38
N VAL A 137 -9.86 -26.94 -4.31
CA VAL A 137 -9.78 -26.35 -2.96
C VAL A 137 -8.80 -25.16 -2.92
N THR A 138 -7.61 -25.30 -3.49
CA THR A 138 -6.61 -24.22 -3.51
C THR A 138 -6.91 -23.13 -4.52
N GLY A 139 -7.74 -23.40 -5.54
CA GLY A 139 -8.34 -22.39 -6.39
C GLY A 139 -9.23 -21.46 -5.57
N HIS A 140 -10.13 -22.01 -4.75
CA HIS A 140 -11.03 -21.20 -3.92
C HIS A 140 -10.33 -20.45 -2.77
N TYR A 141 -9.18 -20.94 -2.30
CA TYR A 141 -8.30 -20.12 -1.46
C TYR A 141 -7.77 -18.90 -2.22
N ALA A 142 -7.38 -19.08 -3.48
CA ALA A 142 -6.87 -18.02 -4.34
C ALA A 142 -7.96 -16.97 -4.63
N ASP A 143 -9.22 -17.37 -4.82
CA ASP A 143 -10.36 -16.46 -5.02
C ASP A 143 -10.51 -15.46 -3.85
N ILE A 144 -10.50 -15.96 -2.61
CA ILE A 144 -10.55 -15.14 -1.38
C ILE A 144 -9.38 -14.18 -1.33
N LEU A 145 -8.17 -14.69 -1.54
CA LEU A 145 -6.95 -13.92 -1.40
C LEU A 145 -6.80 -12.87 -2.51
N LEU A 146 -7.22 -13.19 -3.74
CA LEU A 146 -7.30 -12.24 -4.84
C LEU A 146 -8.29 -11.11 -4.54
N GLY A 147 -9.46 -11.44 -3.98
CA GLY A 147 -10.45 -10.46 -3.56
C GLY A 147 -9.92 -9.46 -2.53
N LEU A 148 -9.18 -9.96 -1.53
CA LEU A 148 -8.56 -9.14 -0.48
C LEU A 148 -7.34 -8.35 -0.98
N LEU A 149 -6.69 -8.78 -2.06
CA LEU A 149 -5.42 -8.23 -2.54
C LEU A 149 -5.52 -6.76 -2.98
N LEU A 150 -6.64 -6.38 -3.61
CA LEU A 150 -6.84 -5.04 -4.18
C LEU A 150 -7.38 -4.00 -3.19
N ILE A 151 -8.11 -4.43 -2.16
CA ILE A 151 -8.72 -3.54 -1.15
C ILE A 151 -7.72 -2.52 -0.56
N PRO A 152 -6.48 -2.89 -0.18
CA PRO A 152 -5.55 -1.93 0.42
C PRO A 152 -4.77 -1.05 -0.56
N VAL A 153 -4.92 -1.21 -1.89
CA VAL A 153 -3.95 -0.67 -2.88
C VAL A 153 -4.23 0.79 -3.30
N SER A 154 -5.41 1.33 -2.98
CA SER A 154 -5.81 2.68 -3.39
C SER A 154 -4.94 3.78 -2.73
N ARG A 155 -4.50 4.77 -3.52
CA ARG A 155 -3.72 5.93 -3.01
C ARG A 155 -4.59 6.85 -2.17
N ASN A 156 -5.84 7.09 -2.57
CA ASN A 156 -6.87 7.62 -1.68
C ASN A 156 -7.72 6.48 -1.16
N SER A 157 -7.08 5.69 -0.31
CA SER A 157 -7.74 4.57 0.33
C SER A 157 -8.91 5.07 1.18
N LEU A 158 -10.14 4.72 0.76
CA LEU A 158 -11.33 4.87 1.60
C LEU A 158 -11.19 4.07 2.89
N VAL A 159 -10.53 2.89 2.82
CA VAL A 159 -10.20 2.08 4.00
C VAL A 159 -9.25 2.83 4.93
N GLY A 160 -8.19 3.45 4.38
CA GLY A 160 -7.26 4.28 5.14
C GLY A 160 -7.95 5.45 5.84
N GLN A 161 -8.86 6.13 5.15
CA GLN A 161 -9.59 7.28 5.67
C GLN A 161 -10.67 6.91 6.68
N ALA A 162 -11.42 5.83 6.43
CA ALA A 162 -12.51 5.39 7.30
C ALA A 162 -11.99 4.93 8.67
N PHE A 163 -10.79 4.35 8.72
CA PHE A 163 -10.26 3.69 9.92
C PHE A 163 -8.97 4.31 10.47
N TYR A 164 -8.55 5.47 9.95
CA TYR A 164 -7.28 6.12 10.29
C TYR A 164 -6.08 5.16 10.21
N LEU A 165 -6.02 4.38 9.13
CA LEU A 165 -4.92 3.44 8.89
C LEU A 165 -3.81 4.11 8.10
N HIS A 166 -2.59 3.92 8.58
CA HIS A 166 -1.40 4.38 7.90
C HIS A 166 -1.19 3.62 6.58
N GLN A 167 -0.69 4.30 5.54
CA GLN A 167 -0.44 3.69 4.22
C GLN A 167 0.53 2.51 4.28
N SER A 168 1.53 2.56 5.17
CA SER A 168 2.45 1.43 5.37
C SER A 168 1.76 0.17 5.91
N THR A 169 0.68 0.32 6.69
CA THR A 169 -0.15 -0.79 7.18
C THR A 169 -0.90 -1.43 6.04
N LEU A 170 -1.54 -0.62 5.19
CA LEU A 170 -2.23 -1.11 4.00
C LEU A 170 -1.28 -1.83 3.04
N LEU A 171 -0.10 -1.25 2.78
CA LEU A 171 0.93 -1.88 1.95
C LEU A 171 1.49 -3.16 2.57
N PHE A 172 1.61 -3.23 3.90
CA PHE A 172 1.98 -4.46 4.60
C PHE A 172 0.92 -5.55 4.37
N THR A 173 -0.37 -5.22 4.53
CA THR A 173 -1.47 -6.15 4.27
C THR A 173 -1.45 -6.64 2.81
N HIS A 174 -1.28 -5.74 1.83
CA HIS A 174 -1.15 -6.10 0.42
C HIS A 174 -0.03 -7.14 0.21
N LYS A 175 1.16 -6.90 0.78
CA LYS A 175 2.29 -7.83 0.70
C LYS A 175 1.98 -9.17 1.36
N ALA A 176 1.45 -9.17 2.58
CA ALA A 176 1.12 -10.39 3.30
C ALA A 176 0.10 -11.27 2.53
N VAL A 177 -1.00 -10.66 2.07
CA VAL A 177 -2.01 -11.33 1.23
C VAL A 177 -1.40 -11.80 -0.09
N SER A 178 -0.52 -11.01 -0.72
CA SER A 178 0.14 -11.39 -1.98
C SER A 178 0.98 -12.66 -1.85
N TYR A 179 1.67 -12.86 -0.72
CA TYR A 179 2.45 -14.08 -0.49
C TYR A 179 1.55 -15.30 -0.29
N MET A 180 0.46 -15.16 0.46
CA MET A 180 -0.53 -16.22 0.63
C MET A 180 -1.19 -16.57 -0.72
N PHE A 181 -1.62 -15.56 -1.48
CA PHE A 181 -2.23 -15.71 -2.79
C PHE A 181 -1.30 -16.46 -3.75
N SER A 182 -0.04 -16.04 -3.79
CA SER A 182 0.98 -16.63 -4.65
C SER A 182 1.23 -18.10 -4.31
N LEU A 183 1.32 -18.44 -3.01
CA LEU A 183 1.44 -19.82 -2.58
C LEU A 183 0.24 -20.65 -3.03
N SER A 184 -0.98 -20.14 -2.82
CA SER A 184 -2.22 -20.80 -3.22
C SER A 184 -2.27 -21.08 -4.71
N VAL A 185 -1.94 -20.08 -5.52
CA VAL A 185 -1.91 -20.16 -6.98
C VAL A 185 -0.83 -21.13 -7.47
N ILE A 186 0.35 -21.18 -6.83
CA ILE A 186 1.40 -22.15 -7.16
C ILE A 186 0.90 -23.58 -6.89
N VAL A 187 0.30 -23.83 -5.71
CA VAL A 187 -0.22 -25.17 -5.38
C VAL A 187 -1.35 -25.56 -6.34
N HIS A 188 -2.30 -24.65 -6.62
CA HIS A 188 -3.38 -24.84 -7.58
C HIS A 188 -2.85 -25.19 -8.97
N GLY A 189 -1.92 -24.39 -9.49
CA GLY A 189 -1.33 -24.59 -10.82
C GLY A 189 -0.51 -25.88 -10.91
N VAL A 190 0.33 -26.18 -9.91
CA VAL A 190 1.14 -27.41 -9.89
C VAL A 190 0.26 -28.65 -9.79
N ALA A 191 -0.75 -28.66 -8.92
CA ALA A 191 -1.67 -29.79 -8.80
C ALA A 191 -2.39 -30.08 -10.13
N TYR A 192 -2.88 -29.05 -10.82
CA TYR A 192 -3.49 -29.22 -12.13
C TYR A 192 -2.48 -29.71 -13.18
N MET A 193 -1.27 -29.16 -13.19
CA MET A 193 -0.23 -29.57 -14.15
C MET A 193 0.19 -31.02 -13.98
N LEU A 194 0.21 -31.54 -12.74
CA LEU A 194 0.47 -32.96 -12.48
C LEU A 194 -0.64 -33.85 -13.07
N HIS A 195 -1.90 -33.42 -12.97
CA HIS A 195 -3.02 -34.13 -13.60
C HIS A 195 -2.98 -34.04 -15.13
N ALA A 196 -2.79 -32.84 -15.68
CA ALA A 196 -2.81 -32.59 -17.12
C ALA A 196 -1.70 -33.33 -17.87
N ASN A 197 -0.57 -33.60 -17.20
CA ASN A 197 0.58 -34.31 -17.76
C ASN A 197 0.64 -35.79 -17.38
N ASP A 198 -0.39 -36.34 -16.72
CA ASP A 198 -0.47 -37.78 -16.45
C ASP A 198 -0.67 -38.54 -17.77
N SER A 199 0.37 -39.28 -18.20
CA SER A 199 0.38 -39.99 -19.47
C SER A 199 -0.70 -41.07 -19.55
N SER A 200 -1.12 -41.62 -18.41
CA SER A 200 -2.14 -42.67 -18.35
C SER A 200 -3.50 -42.21 -18.86
N ARG A 201 -3.74 -40.90 -18.95
CA ARG A 201 -4.92 -40.32 -19.60
C ARG A 201 -5.02 -40.68 -21.09
N ASN A 202 -3.89 -40.72 -21.79
CA ASN A 202 -3.87 -41.01 -23.23
C ASN A 202 -3.81 -42.52 -23.50
N ASP A 203 -3.29 -43.29 -22.55
CA ASP A 203 -3.16 -44.75 -22.66
C ASP A 203 -4.51 -45.46 -22.43
N ASP A 204 -5.45 -44.81 -21.74
CA ASP A 204 -6.80 -45.32 -21.47
C ASP A 204 -7.87 -44.48 -22.19
N LYS A 205 -8.66 -45.13 -23.06
CA LYS A 205 -9.71 -44.47 -23.83
C LYS A 205 -10.82 -43.91 -22.95
N GLY A 206 -11.18 -44.58 -21.85
CA GLY A 206 -12.21 -44.11 -20.92
C GLY A 206 -11.77 -42.84 -20.20
N ARG A 207 -10.51 -42.77 -19.77
CA ARG A 207 -9.90 -41.55 -19.19
C ARG A 207 -9.84 -40.41 -20.20
N HIS A 208 -9.48 -40.70 -21.45
CA HIS A 208 -9.45 -39.71 -22.51
C HIS A 208 -10.83 -39.10 -22.78
N GLU A 209 -11.88 -39.94 -22.86
CA GLU A 209 -13.25 -39.48 -23.15
C GLU A 209 -13.89 -38.74 -21.98
N ALA A 210 -13.59 -39.15 -20.74
CA ALA A 210 -14.16 -38.57 -19.52
C ALA A 210 -13.62 -37.17 -19.17
N PHE A 211 -12.40 -36.81 -19.62
CA PHE A 211 -11.73 -35.56 -19.28
C PHE A 211 -11.26 -34.81 -20.53
N ALA A 212 -11.98 -33.74 -20.88
CA ALA A 212 -11.62 -32.88 -21.99
C ALA A 212 -10.27 -32.19 -21.75
N VAL A 213 -9.48 -32.07 -22.82
CA VAL A 213 -8.21 -31.34 -22.80
C VAL A 213 -8.52 -29.87 -22.52
N GLY A 214 -7.91 -29.34 -21.47
CA GLY A 214 -8.02 -27.93 -21.09
C GLY A 214 -9.15 -27.60 -20.10
N ASN A 215 -10.11 -28.50 -19.89
CA ASN A 215 -11.11 -28.38 -18.83
C ASN A 215 -11.59 -29.76 -18.32
N PRO A 216 -11.06 -30.26 -17.19
CA PRO A 216 -11.42 -31.58 -16.66
C PRO A 216 -12.85 -31.65 -16.10
N ALA A 217 -13.53 -30.51 -15.94
CA ALA A 217 -14.93 -30.49 -15.54
C ALA A 217 -15.86 -31.00 -16.66
N LEU A 218 -15.39 -31.03 -17.91
CA LEU A 218 -16.15 -31.49 -19.07
C LEU A 218 -15.61 -32.82 -19.61
N THR A 219 -16.51 -33.64 -20.13
CA THR A 219 -16.16 -34.75 -21.03
C THR A 219 -15.79 -34.21 -22.40
N VAL A 220 -15.12 -35.02 -23.23
CA VAL A 220 -14.78 -34.63 -24.61
C VAL A 220 -16.04 -34.34 -25.44
N ALA A 221 -17.15 -35.03 -25.17
CA ALA A 221 -18.42 -34.80 -25.85
C ALA A 221 -19.04 -33.45 -25.45
N GLU A 222 -19.10 -33.15 -24.16
CA GLU A 222 -19.63 -31.87 -23.65
C GLU A 222 -18.79 -30.68 -24.13
N SER A 223 -17.46 -30.80 -24.10
CA SER A 223 -16.53 -29.77 -24.60
C SER A 223 -16.79 -29.42 -26.08
N LYS A 224 -17.12 -30.41 -26.92
CA LYS A 224 -17.48 -30.17 -28.33
C LYS A 224 -18.82 -29.46 -28.49
N GLN A 225 -19.78 -29.69 -27.58
CA GLN A 225 -21.12 -29.07 -27.63
C GLN A 225 -21.12 -27.63 -27.12
N LEU A 226 -20.44 -27.36 -26.00
CA LEU A 226 -20.43 -26.06 -25.33
C LEU A 226 -19.53 -25.01 -26.03
N GLY A 227 -18.71 -25.44 -26.99
CA GLY A 227 -17.85 -24.58 -27.79
C GLY A 227 -16.45 -24.38 -27.18
N GLY A 228 -15.56 -23.80 -27.98
CA GLY A 228 -14.14 -23.70 -27.65
C GLY A 228 -13.83 -22.92 -26.37
N TRP A 229 -14.67 -21.93 -26.02
CA TRP A 229 -14.47 -21.07 -24.85
C TRP A 229 -14.26 -21.85 -23.54
N PHE A 230 -15.15 -22.79 -23.23
CA PHE A 230 -15.08 -23.59 -22.01
C PHE A 230 -13.94 -24.63 -22.03
N SER A 231 -13.29 -24.85 -23.17
CA SER A 231 -12.10 -25.70 -23.27
C SER A 231 -10.81 -24.91 -23.02
N LEU A 232 -10.89 -23.58 -22.90
CA LEU A 232 -9.73 -22.71 -22.68
C LEU A 232 -9.34 -22.54 -21.22
N THR A 233 -10.03 -23.18 -20.27
CA THR A 233 -9.83 -22.99 -18.81
C THR A 233 -8.36 -23.12 -18.40
N TYR A 234 -7.67 -24.13 -18.92
CA TYR A 234 -6.22 -24.33 -18.73
C TYR A 234 -5.38 -23.15 -19.22
N TYR A 235 -5.61 -22.70 -20.45
CA TYR A 235 -4.82 -21.64 -21.08
C TYR A 235 -5.07 -20.28 -20.41
N VAL A 236 -6.33 -20.00 -20.05
CA VAL A 236 -6.70 -18.80 -19.28
C VAL A 236 -6.11 -18.88 -17.86
N GLY A 237 -6.06 -20.07 -17.26
CA GLY A 237 -5.35 -20.33 -16.01
C GLY A 237 -3.86 -20.00 -16.12
N ILE A 238 -3.16 -20.48 -17.15
CA ILE A 238 -1.74 -20.10 -17.40
C ILE A 238 -1.60 -18.59 -17.55
N ALA A 239 -2.50 -17.95 -18.32
CA ALA A 239 -2.50 -16.51 -18.52
C ALA A 239 -2.72 -15.71 -17.22
N ALA A 240 -3.39 -16.30 -16.22
CA ALA A 240 -3.57 -15.70 -14.90
C ALA A 240 -2.36 -15.92 -13.98
N ILE A 241 -1.75 -17.12 -13.99
CA ILE A 241 -0.67 -17.53 -13.07
C ILE A 241 0.70 -17.01 -13.49
N LEU A 242 1.06 -17.11 -14.77
CA LEU A 242 2.39 -16.74 -15.26
C LEU A 242 2.75 -15.28 -14.90
N PRO A 243 1.85 -14.29 -15.05
CA PRO A 243 2.15 -12.92 -14.64
C PRO A 243 2.37 -12.80 -13.12
N VAL A 244 1.66 -13.55 -12.28
CA VAL A 244 1.85 -13.57 -10.81
C VAL A 244 3.27 -14.00 -10.45
N LEU A 245 3.79 -15.05 -11.10
CA LEU A 245 5.15 -15.53 -10.87
C LEU A 245 6.21 -14.49 -11.26
N ILE A 246 6.01 -13.80 -12.39
CA ILE A 246 6.92 -12.74 -12.83
C ILE A 246 6.86 -11.56 -11.84
N ILE A 247 5.66 -11.17 -11.39
CA ILE A 247 5.47 -10.10 -10.41
C ILE A 247 6.18 -10.42 -9.10
N LEU A 248 6.10 -11.66 -8.61
CA LEU A 248 6.82 -12.08 -7.40
C LEU A 248 8.32 -11.85 -7.52
N VAL A 249 8.89 -12.24 -8.66
CA VAL A 249 10.32 -12.06 -8.94
C VAL A 249 10.66 -10.58 -9.01
N THR A 250 9.97 -9.80 -9.83
CA THR A 250 10.29 -8.37 -10.02
C THR A 250 10.01 -7.52 -8.77
N SER A 251 9.14 -7.99 -7.87
CA SER A 251 8.82 -7.33 -6.60
C SER A 251 9.79 -7.65 -5.46
N MET A 252 10.76 -8.55 -5.67
CA MET A 252 11.77 -8.87 -4.67
C MET A 252 12.55 -7.61 -4.23
N PRO A 253 12.88 -7.45 -2.93
CA PRO A 253 13.53 -6.25 -2.43
C PRO A 253 14.86 -5.91 -3.11
N TRP A 254 15.59 -6.89 -3.63
CA TRP A 254 16.83 -6.66 -4.36
C TRP A 254 16.56 -6.01 -5.73
N ILE A 255 15.63 -6.58 -6.52
CA ILE A 255 15.26 -6.03 -7.84
C ILE A 255 14.61 -4.66 -7.68
N ARG A 256 13.60 -4.55 -6.81
CA ARG A 256 12.85 -3.30 -6.61
C ARG A 256 13.74 -2.12 -6.20
N ARG A 257 14.73 -2.35 -5.33
CA ARG A 257 15.66 -1.29 -4.88
C ARG A 257 16.65 -0.85 -5.95
N ARG A 258 17.03 -1.73 -6.89
CA ARG A 258 18.04 -1.42 -7.91
C ARG A 258 17.42 -1.00 -9.25
N HIS A 259 16.26 -1.53 -9.56
CA HIS A 259 15.54 -1.41 -10.83
C HIS A 259 14.06 -1.06 -10.60
N TYR A 260 13.81 0.10 -10.00
CA TYR A 260 12.46 0.54 -9.63
C TYR A 260 11.47 0.55 -10.82
N ASN A 261 11.89 1.04 -11.99
CA ASN A 261 11.01 1.07 -13.17
C ASN A 261 10.62 -0.34 -13.65
N LEU A 262 11.53 -1.33 -13.59
CA LEU A 262 11.21 -2.71 -13.95
C LEU A 262 10.14 -3.28 -13.02
N PHE A 263 10.33 -3.10 -11.71
CA PHE A 263 9.33 -3.46 -10.70
C PHE A 263 7.98 -2.78 -11.02
N TYR A 264 7.96 -1.44 -11.09
CA TYR A 264 6.73 -0.68 -11.19
C TYR A 264 5.92 -1.02 -12.45
N PHE A 265 6.55 -1.02 -13.63
CA PHE A 265 5.84 -1.27 -14.88
C PHE A 265 5.41 -2.73 -15.02
N SER A 266 6.27 -3.69 -14.64
CA SER A 266 5.86 -5.10 -14.65
C SER A 266 4.70 -5.35 -13.69
N HIS A 267 4.76 -4.81 -12.47
CA HIS A 267 3.72 -5.01 -11.46
C HIS A 267 2.35 -4.47 -11.91
N VAL A 268 2.31 -3.26 -12.48
CA VAL A 268 1.04 -2.64 -12.94
C VAL A 268 0.47 -3.38 -14.17
N ILE A 269 1.30 -3.63 -15.18
CA ILE A 269 0.84 -4.25 -16.44
C ILE A 269 0.41 -5.70 -16.20
N LEU A 270 1.29 -6.49 -15.56
CA LEU A 270 1.04 -7.90 -15.31
C LEU A 270 -0.06 -8.10 -14.25
N GLY A 271 -0.15 -7.22 -13.24
CA GLY A 271 -1.23 -7.27 -12.25
C GLY A 271 -2.60 -7.02 -12.89
N THR A 272 -2.68 -6.07 -13.83
CA THR A 272 -3.90 -5.81 -14.62
C THR A 272 -4.26 -7.03 -15.48
N LEU A 273 -3.26 -7.63 -16.13
CA LEU A 273 -3.45 -8.87 -16.90
C LEU A 273 -3.96 -10.02 -16.02
N THR A 274 -3.37 -10.23 -14.84
CA THR A 274 -3.82 -11.24 -13.87
C THR A 274 -5.27 -11.00 -13.47
N ILE A 275 -5.67 -9.76 -13.18
CA ILE A 275 -7.06 -9.43 -12.84
C ILE A 275 -8.01 -9.86 -13.96
N VAL A 276 -7.74 -9.42 -15.20
CA VAL A 276 -8.60 -9.75 -16.35
C VAL A 276 -8.63 -11.26 -16.59
N ALA A 277 -7.47 -11.92 -16.63
CA ALA A 277 -7.38 -13.36 -16.84
C ALA A 277 -8.06 -14.16 -15.73
N SER A 278 -7.96 -13.73 -14.47
CA SER A 278 -8.62 -14.42 -13.34
C SER A 278 -10.15 -14.31 -13.42
N CYS A 279 -10.68 -13.14 -13.81
CA CYS A 279 -12.11 -12.95 -14.04
C CYS A 279 -12.65 -13.78 -15.22
N LEU A 280 -11.80 -14.08 -16.21
CA LEU A 280 -12.17 -14.98 -17.32
C LEU A 280 -11.97 -16.46 -16.94
N HIS A 281 -11.04 -16.76 -16.03
CA HIS A 281 -10.72 -18.12 -15.62
C HIS A 281 -11.88 -18.76 -14.83
N ALA A 282 -12.34 -18.08 -13.77
CA ALA A 282 -13.39 -18.55 -12.87
C ALA A 282 -14.36 -17.44 -12.47
N SER A 283 -15.65 -17.75 -12.36
CA SER A 283 -16.70 -16.78 -11.99
C SER A 283 -16.50 -16.19 -10.58
N THR A 284 -16.17 -17.05 -9.61
CA THR A 284 -15.93 -16.68 -8.21
C THR A 284 -14.82 -15.66 -8.03
N ASN A 285 -13.78 -15.71 -8.87
CA ASN A 285 -12.72 -14.69 -8.89
C ASN A 285 -13.30 -13.29 -9.08
N PHE A 286 -14.20 -13.10 -10.04
CA PHE A 286 -14.79 -11.79 -10.30
C PHE A 286 -15.68 -11.34 -9.15
N TYR A 287 -16.49 -12.24 -8.58
CA TYR A 287 -17.43 -11.92 -7.51
C TYR A 287 -16.70 -11.43 -6.25
N LEU A 288 -15.61 -12.11 -5.88
CA LEU A 288 -14.83 -11.77 -4.68
C LEU A 288 -13.89 -10.58 -4.94
N LEU A 289 -13.47 -10.36 -6.19
CA LEU A 289 -12.66 -9.20 -6.59
C LEU A 289 -13.45 -7.89 -6.63
N LEU A 290 -14.77 -7.96 -6.81
CA LEU A 290 -15.63 -6.81 -7.08
C LEU A 290 -15.48 -5.65 -6.06
N PRO A 291 -15.41 -5.88 -4.73
CA PRO A 291 -15.18 -4.80 -3.77
C PRO A 291 -13.88 -4.05 -4.02
N GLY A 292 -12.78 -4.78 -4.19
CA GLY A 292 -11.47 -4.20 -4.45
C GLY A 292 -11.41 -3.49 -5.80
N LEU A 293 -12.06 -4.07 -6.82
CA LEU A 293 -12.12 -3.50 -8.16
C LEU A 293 -12.88 -2.17 -8.18
N LEU A 294 -14.05 -2.09 -7.53
CA LEU A 294 -14.82 -0.84 -7.45
C LEU A 294 -14.05 0.24 -6.67
N LEU A 295 -13.39 -0.11 -5.56
CA LEU A 295 -12.54 0.82 -4.82
C LEU A 295 -11.35 1.33 -5.66
N TRP A 296 -10.76 0.45 -6.47
CA TRP A 296 -9.64 0.79 -7.35
C TRP A 296 -10.07 1.70 -8.50
N ILE A 297 -11.20 1.41 -9.14
CA ILE A 297 -11.80 2.24 -10.21
C ILE A 297 -12.16 3.62 -9.65
N ALA A 298 -12.85 3.68 -8.50
CA ALA A 298 -13.21 4.93 -7.86
C ALA A 298 -11.98 5.79 -7.53
N ASP A 299 -10.90 5.16 -7.04
CA ASP A 299 -9.66 5.87 -6.79
C ASP A 299 -9.02 6.40 -8.08
N TRP A 300 -8.98 5.62 -9.17
CA TRP A 300 -8.48 6.10 -10.46
C TRP A 300 -9.29 7.26 -11.04
N ILE A 301 -10.62 7.19 -10.99
CA ILE A 301 -11.51 8.30 -11.39
C ILE A 301 -11.12 9.56 -10.61
N ARG A 302 -10.93 9.43 -9.29
CA ARG A 302 -10.53 10.55 -8.45
C ARG A 302 -9.14 11.09 -8.81
N ARG A 303 -8.14 10.22 -9.04
CA ARG A 303 -6.78 10.63 -9.45
C ARG A 303 -6.76 11.37 -10.79
N LEU A 304 -7.62 10.95 -11.73
CA LEU A 304 -7.67 11.54 -13.07
C LEU A 304 -8.38 12.90 -13.08
N PHE A 305 -9.49 13.03 -12.36
CA PHE A 305 -10.43 14.15 -12.55
C PHE A 305 -10.58 15.08 -11.34
N PHE A 306 -10.05 14.73 -10.17
CA PHE A 306 -10.26 15.48 -8.92
C PHE A 306 -8.94 15.84 -8.23
N GLY A 307 -9.00 16.82 -7.33
CA GLY A 307 -7.85 17.36 -6.60
C GLY A 307 -7.69 18.86 -6.81
N GLU A 308 -6.75 19.48 -6.07
CA GLU A 308 -6.50 20.94 -6.13
C GLU A 308 -6.09 21.40 -7.53
N ALA A 309 -5.45 20.52 -8.30
CA ALA A 309 -4.99 20.78 -9.65
C ALA A 309 -5.86 20.14 -10.75
N LYS A 310 -7.12 19.76 -10.42
CA LYS A 310 -8.07 19.08 -11.33
C LYS A 310 -7.60 17.70 -11.85
N GLY A 311 -6.71 17.05 -11.10
CA GLY A 311 -6.23 15.69 -11.35
C GLY A 311 -5.28 15.54 -12.54
N LEU A 312 -4.86 14.30 -12.80
CA LEU A 312 -3.86 13.96 -13.83
C LEU A 312 -4.35 14.20 -15.27
N ALA A 313 -5.66 14.32 -15.51
CA ALA A 313 -6.20 14.63 -16.83
C ALA A 313 -5.93 16.09 -17.23
N SER A 314 -5.70 16.97 -16.24
CA SER A 314 -5.48 18.40 -16.44
C SER A 314 -3.99 18.75 -16.39
N LYS A 315 -3.60 19.78 -17.14
CA LYS A 315 -2.27 20.38 -17.06
C LYS A 315 -2.34 21.61 -16.17
N THR A 316 -1.34 21.77 -15.31
CA THR A 316 -1.12 22.90 -14.42
C THR A 316 0.24 23.51 -14.71
N PRO A 317 0.34 24.82 -14.96
CA PRO A 317 1.62 25.48 -15.14
C PRO A 317 2.49 25.34 -13.89
N ALA A 318 3.77 25.02 -14.10
CA ALA A 318 4.78 24.89 -13.06
C ALA A 318 6.05 25.66 -13.45
N VAL A 319 6.77 26.14 -12.44
CA VAL A 319 8.09 26.75 -12.59
C VAL A 319 9.12 25.82 -11.96
N LEU A 320 10.14 25.47 -12.73
CA LEU A 320 11.30 24.69 -12.31
C LEU A 320 12.52 25.59 -12.19
N GLU A 321 13.26 25.44 -11.09
CA GLU A 321 14.50 26.17 -10.86
C GLU A 321 15.54 25.31 -10.12
N ILE A 322 16.82 25.56 -10.39
CA ILE A 322 17.91 24.92 -9.64
C ILE A 322 18.15 25.74 -8.37
N ALA A 323 17.76 25.17 -7.23
CA ALA A 323 18.08 25.69 -5.92
C ALA A 323 19.54 25.39 -5.53
N GLU A 324 19.98 25.90 -4.39
CA GLU A 324 21.35 25.69 -3.89
C GLU A 324 21.71 24.20 -3.79
N ASN A 325 22.99 23.90 -4.01
CA ASN A 325 23.54 22.53 -4.04
C ASN A 325 22.83 21.56 -5.00
N GLY A 326 22.20 22.09 -6.04
CA GLY A 326 21.66 21.30 -7.14
C GLY A 326 20.35 20.59 -6.81
N TRP A 327 19.67 21.00 -5.74
CA TRP A 327 18.26 20.67 -5.50
C TRP A 327 17.40 21.29 -6.61
N LEU A 328 16.34 20.60 -6.99
CA LEU A 328 15.34 21.10 -7.92
C LEU A 328 14.17 21.66 -7.12
N ARG A 329 13.84 22.93 -7.33
CA ARG A 329 12.64 23.55 -6.79
C ARG A 329 11.56 23.60 -7.85
N VAL A 330 10.37 23.11 -7.48
CA VAL A 330 9.18 23.07 -8.34
C VAL A 330 8.10 23.88 -7.66
N SER A 331 7.64 24.95 -8.30
CA SER A 331 6.58 25.81 -7.81
C SER A 331 5.37 25.69 -8.74
N LEU A 332 4.24 25.19 -8.23
CA LEU A 332 2.99 25.19 -9.00
C LEU A 332 2.36 26.58 -8.97
N LEU A 333 1.76 27.01 -10.08
CA LEU A 333 1.01 28.27 -10.09
C LEU A 333 -0.30 28.12 -9.30
N PRO A 334 -0.74 29.17 -8.60
CA PRO A 334 -1.89 29.11 -7.72
C PRO A 334 -3.16 28.73 -8.49
N ASN A 335 -3.90 27.75 -7.99
CA ASN A 335 -5.24 27.42 -8.45
C ASN A 335 -6.17 27.42 -7.23
N ARG A 336 -6.60 28.62 -6.81
CA ARG A 336 -7.41 28.91 -5.61
C ARG A 336 -6.73 28.50 -4.30
N ALA A 337 -6.49 29.47 -3.41
CA ALA A 337 -5.91 29.21 -2.10
C ALA A 337 -6.91 28.44 -1.22
N ILE A 338 -6.57 27.20 -0.90
CA ILE A 338 -7.15 26.48 0.23
C ILE A 338 -6.00 26.28 1.20
N PHE A 339 -6.09 26.88 2.39
CA PHE A 339 -5.15 26.59 3.47
C PHE A 339 -5.30 25.12 3.85
N GLY A 340 -4.21 24.37 3.68
CA GLY A 340 -4.14 22.94 4.02
C GLY A 340 -3.25 22.71 5.25
N PRO A 341 -3.43 21.59 5.97
CA PRO A 341 -2.54 21.20 7.07
C PRO A 341 -1.10 20.93 6.56
N PRO A 342 -0.08 20.91 7.43
CA PRO A 342 1.27 20.50 7.06
C PRO A 342 1.33 19.06 6.56
N LEU A 343 2.46 18.70 5.93
CA LEU A 343 2.77 17.35 5.44
C LEU A 343 1.91 16.85 4.27
N LEU A 344 1.23 17.74 3.55
CA LEU A 344 0.56 17.37 2.31
C LEU A 344 1.56 16.91 1.26
N TYR A 345 1.28 15.78 0.62
CA TYR A 345 2.09 15.27 -0.48
C TYR A 345 1.26 15.14 -1.75
N TYR A 346 1.95 15.28 -2.88
CA TYR A 346 1.36 15.32 -4.20
C TYR A 346 2.13 14.37 -5.11
N TYR A 347 1.46 13.91 -6.15
CA TYR A 347 2.03 13.11 -7.21
C TYR A 347 2.21 14.00 -8.43
N LEU A 348 3.46 14.19 -8.84
CA LEU A 348 3.84 15.06 -9.96
C LEU A 348 4.20 14.22 -11.19
N ASN A 349 3.69 14.64 -12.34
CA ASN A 349 4.08 14.15 -13.64
C ASN A 349 4.45 15.33 -14.55
N PHE A 350 5.59 15.24 -15.24
CA PHE A 350 5.98 16.19 -16.27
C PHE A 350 5.87 15.50 -17.64
N PRO A 351 4.82 15.79 -18.43
CA PRO A 351 4.60 15.15 -19.73
C PRO A 351 5.76 15.34 -20.72
N SER A 352 6.57 16.38 -20.56
CA SER A 352 7.80 16.62 -21.32
C SER A 352 8.90 15.57 -21.06
N ILE A 353 8.84 14.86 -19.93
CA ILE A 353 9.80 13.81 -19.54
C ILE A 353 9.19 12.43 -19.73
N SER A 354 7.96 12.24 -19.25
CA SER A 354 7.25 10.97 -19.33
C SER A 354 5.74 11.19 -19.27
N LYS A 355 4.99 10.49 -20.12
CA LYS A 355 3.52 10.56 -20.13
C LYS A 355 2.87 9.77 -18.99
N VAL A 356 3.62 8.86 -18.35
CA VAL A 356 3.08 7.84 -17.43
C VAL A 356 3.75 7.81 -16.05
N GLN A 357 4.98 8.31 -15.92
CA GLN A 357 5.67 8.31 -14.63
C GLN A 357 5.16 9.43 -13.75
N THR A 358 4.64 9.08 -12.58
CA THR A 358 4.14 10.03 -11.59
C THR A 358 4.80 9.72 -10.25
N HIS A 359 5.43 10.71 -9.63
CA HIS A 359 6.25 10.55 -8.42
C HIS A 359 5.71 11.38 -7.26
N ALA A 360 5.73 10.82 -6.05
CA ALA A 360 5.25 11.48 -4.84
C ALA A 360 6.30 12.43 -4.26
N PHE A 361 5.88 13.64 -3.89
CA PHE A 361 6.70 14.64 -3.20
C PHE A 361 5.87 15.35 -2.14
N THR A 362 6.43 15.53 -0.95
CA THR A 362 5.85 16.35 0.11
C THR A 362 6.07 17.82 -0.22
N ALA A 363 5.01 18.63 -0.16
CA ALA A 363 5.11 20.07 -0.33
C ALA A 363 5.82 20.68 0.88
N VAL A 364 6.79 21.55 0.64
CA VAL A 364 7.54 22.29 1.67
C VAL A 364 6.78 23.54 2.10
N ALA A 365 6.15 24.23 1.13
CA ALA A 365 5.28 25.36 1.36
C ALA A 365 3.87 25.05 0.83
N HIS A 366 2.87 25.48 1.59
CA HIS A 366 1.46 25.30 1.24
C HIS A 366 0.98 26.34 0.24
N PRO A 367 -0.11 26.06 -0.50
CA PRO A 367 -0.77 27.07 -1.32
C PRO A 367 -1.13 28.28 -0.45
N THR A 368 -0.63 29.46 -0.82
CA THR A 368 -1.04 30.76 -0.24
C THR A 368 -1.89 31.51 -1.25
N ASN A 369 -2.48 32.65 -0.84
CA ASN A 369 -3.17 33.55 -1.77
C ASN A 369 -2.30 33.98 -2.97
N ASN A 370 -0.97 33.94 -2.82
CA ASN A 370 -0.01 34.44 -3.80
C ASN A 370 0.84 33.35 -4.48
N GLY A 371 0.65 32.06 -4.17
CA GLY A 371 1.45 30.98 -4.75
C GLY A 371 0.88 29.58 -4.51
N GLY A 372 1.07 28.66 -5.47
CA GLY A 372 0.73 27.25 -5.28
C GLY A 372 1.77 26.50 -4.44
N PRO A 373 1.61 25.18 -4.26
CA PRO A 373 2.53 24.39 -3.45
C PRO A 373 3.94 24.35 -4.06
N VAL A 374 4.94 24.30 -3.19
CA VAL A 374 6.37 24.27 -3.55
C VAL A 374 7.00 22.96 -3.12
N PHE A 375 7.79 22.37 -4.00
CA PHE A 375 8.49 21.10 -3.76
C PHE A 375 10.00 21.30 -3.89
N LEU A 376 10.75 20.66 -2.98
CA LEU A 376 12.20 20.55 -3.07
C LEU A 376 12.56 19.10 -3.35
N ILE A 377 13.22 18.87 -4.48
CA ILE A 377 13.51 17.53 -4.99
C ILE A 377 15.02 17.39 -5.09
N GLN A 378 15.57 16.41 -4.38
CA GLN A 378 16.95 16.00 -4.56
C GLN A 378 17.04 15.07 -5.78
N PRO A 379 17.72 15.46 -6.88
CA PRO A 379 17.77 14.64 -8.09
C PRO A 379 18.62 13.39 -7.89
N GLU A 380 18.17 12.27 -8.46
CA GLU A 380 18.94 11.02 -8.50
C GLU A 380 20.20 11.19 -9.36
N ALA A 381 21.26 10.43 -9.09
CA ALA A 381 22.49 10.49 -9.86
C ALA A 381 22.38 9.77 -11.23
N LYS A 382 21.44 8.85 -11.38
CA LYS A 382 21.28 8.02 -12.58
C LYS A 382 20.49 8.76 -13.65
N GLU A 383 21.07 8.93 -14.84
CA GLU A 383 20.49 9.70 -15.96
C GLU A 383 19.13 9.17 -16.47
N LYS A 384 18.86 7.89 -16.25
CA LYS A 384 17.59 7.26 -16.64
C LYS A 384 16.42 7.66 -15.73
N GLU A 385 16.70 8.15 -14.52
CA GLU A 385 15.69 8.45 -13.52
C GLU A 385 14.95 9.76 -13.81
N TRP A 386 13.67 9.79 -13.43
CA TRP A 386 12.79 10.92 -13.72
C TRP A 386 13.30 12.22 -13.09
N THR A 387 13.76 12.19 -11.84
CA THR A 387 14.25 13.38 -11.13
C THR A 387 15.54 13.95 -11.73
N TRP A 388 16.42 13.08 -12.24
CA TRP A 388 17.60 13.53 -13.00
C TRP A 388 17.19 14.24 -14.28
N LYS A 389 16.28 13.64 -15.06
CA LYS A 389 15.77 14.23 -16.31
C LYS A 389 15.10 15.58 -16.06
N SER A 390 14.37 15.72 -14.94
CA SER A 390 13.76 16.98 -14.53
C SER A 390 14.78 18.09 -14.32
N LYS A 391 15.91 17.77 -13.66
CA LYS A 391 17.03 18.71 -13.49
C LYS A 391 17.66 19.06 -14.85
N ALA A 392 17.87 18.06 -15.71
CA ALA A 392 18.54 18.23 -17.00
C ALA A 392 17.76 19.11 -18.00
N LEU A 393 16.47 19.35 -17.79
CA LEU A 393 15.70 20.33 -18.57
C LEU A 393 16.20 21.77 -18.38
N ILE A 394 16.87 22.07 -17.26
CA ILE A 394 17.40 23.39 -16.96
C ILE A 394 18.85 23.47 -17.44
N GLN A 395 19.06 24.09 -18.60
CA GLN A 395 20.36 24.11 -19.30
C GLN A 395 21.38 25.09 -18.68
N ARG A 396 20.95 26.05 -17.86
CA ARG A 396 21.83 27.08 -17.28
C ARG A 396 21.59 27.20 -15.77
N PRO A 397 22.65 27.30 -14.95
CA PRO A 397 22.52 27.66 -13.55
C PRO A 397 21.74 28.98 -13.41
N ARG A 398 20.80 29.05 -12.46
CA ARG A 398 19.88 30.20 -12.22
C ARG A 398 18.82 30.47 -13.31
N ALA A 399 18.70 29.62 -14.34
CA ALA A 399 17.56 29.72 -15.24
C ALA A 399 16.30 29.16 -14.59
N THR A 400 15.17 29.84 -14.80
CA THR A 400 13.84 29.32 -14.51
C THR A 400 13.25 28.72 -15.79
N LEU A 401 12.61 27.56 -15.67
CA LEU A 401 11.92 26.89 -16.77
C LEU A 401 10.42 26.81 -16.44
N ARG A 402 9.57 27.33 -17.32
CA ARG A 402 8.13 27.10 -17.25
C ARG A 402 7.78 25.83 -18.01
N LEU A 403 6.97 24.96 -17.40
CA LEU A 403 6.47 23.74 -18.04
C LEU A 403 5.06 23.39 -17.57
N ASP A 404 4.41 22.50 -18.32
CA ASP A 404 3.15 21.88 -17.90
C ASP A 404 3.44 20.70 -16.97
N ALA A 405 2.85 20.71 -15.77
CA ALA A 405 2.79 19.56 -14.88
C ALA A 405 1.39 18.96 -14.86
N ARG A 406 1.28 17.67 -14.58
CA ARG A 406 0.04 16.99 -14.17
C ARG A 406 0.18 16.66 -12.70
N VAL A 407 -0.86 16.92 -11.91
CA VAL A 407 -0.76 16.89 -10.46
C VAL A 407 -1.94 16.12 -9.86
N GLU A 408 -1.60 15.12 -9.08
CA GLU A 408 -2.54 14.28 -8.33
C GLU A 408 -2.40 14.59 -6.84
N GLY A 409 -3.53 14.83 -6.15
CA GLY A 409 -3.56 15.18 -4.73
C GLY A 409 -4.24 16.53 -4.46
N PRO A 410 -4.02 17.11 -3.26
CA PRO A 410 -3.12 16.64 -2.20
C PRO A 410 -3.59 15.38 -1.48
N TYR A 411 -2.64 14.76 -0.79
CA TYR A 411 -2.88 13.69 0.17
C TYR A 411 -2.37 14.11 1.56
N PRO A 412 -3.22 14.07 2.60
CA PRO A 412 -2.79 14.34 3.97
C PRO A 412 -2.09 13.12 4.57
N VAL A 413 -1.28 13.38 5.60
CA VAL A 413 -0.85 12.31 6.51
C VAL A 413 -2.04 11.81 7.34
N SER A 414 -2.02 10.54 7.73
CA SER A 414 -3.11 9.91 8.49
C SER A 414 -3.16 10.32 9.96
N ASP A 415 -2.13 11.00 10.46
CA ASP A 415 -1.99 11.41 11.86
C ASP A 415 -1.91 12.94 11.95
N ALA A 416 -2.85 13.53 12.70
CA ALA A 416 -2.95 14.97 12.93
C ALA A 416 -2.60 15.37 14.38
N ASN A 417 -2.08 14.45 15.20
CA ASN A 417 -1.76 14.69 16.61
C ASN A 417 -0.68 15.77 16.81
N PHE A 418 0.08 16.12 15.76
CA PHE A 418 0.97 17.28 15.77
C PHE A 418 0.23 18.59 16.12
N ALA A 419 -1.06 18.70 15.78
CA ALA A 419 -1.83 19.93 15.98
C ALA A 419 -2.15 20.20 17.46
N THR A 420 -2.16 19.17 18.30
CA THR A 420 -2.46 19.25 19.74
C THR A 420 -1.25 18.94 20.61
N ALA A 421 -0.12 18.58 20.01
CA ALA A 421 1.11 18.25 20.72
C ALA A 421 1.73 19.49 21.38
N SER A 422 2.15 19.34 22.64
CA SER A 422 2.92 20.37 23.34
C SER A 422 4.38 20.41 22.88
N HIS A 423 4.89 19.29 22.36
CA HIS A 423 6.26 19.18 21.87
C HIS A 423 6.31 18.40 20.56
N ILE A 424 6.75 19.04 19.49
CA ILE A 424 6.99 18.39 18.19
C ILE A 424 8.49 18.11 18.04
N VAL A 425 8.85 16.87 17.76
CA VAL A 425 10.25 16.47 17.52
C VAL A 425 10.38 15.85 16.14
N CYS A 426 11.16 16.47 15.26
CA CYS A 426 11.43 15.98 13.92
C CYS A 426 12.85 15.41 13.82
N ILE A 427 12.99 14.13 13.49
CA ILE A 427 14.29 13.48 13.24
C ILE A 427 14.30 13.00 11.79
N VAL A 428 14.98 13.72 10.90
CA VAL A 428 14.90 13.51 9.45
C VAL A 428 16.25 13.32 8.80
N GLY A 429 16.30 12.56 7.70
CA GLY A 429 17.53 12.23 7.00
C GLY A 429 17.47 12.44 5.50
N GLY A 430 18.51 13.05 4.93
CA GLY A 430 18.63 13.29 3.48
C GLY A 430 17.45 14.11 2.93
N SER A 431 16.84 13.63 1.85
CA SER A 431 15.67 14.26 1.22
C SER A 431 14.38 14.22 2.07
N GLY A 432 14.38 13.48 3.19
CA GLY A 432 13.26 13.44 4.14
C GLY A 432 13.00 14.75 4.88
N ILE A 433 13.87 15.76 4.74
CA ILE A 433 13.75 17.09 5.34
C ILE A 433 12.49 17.86 4.90
N THR A 434 11.97 17.58 3.70
CA THR A 434 10.87 18.37 3.10
C THR A 434 9.60 18.41 3.95
N GLY A 435 9.19 17.28 4.52
CA GLY A 435 8.04 17.25 5.43
C GLY A 435 8.30 17.98 6.75
N ALA A 436 9.51 17.90 7.28
CA ALA A 436 9.88 18.65 8.48
C ALA A 436 9.91 20.17 8.25
N LEU A 437 10.32 20.63 7.07
CA LEU A 437 10.23 22.05 6.70
C LEU A 437 8.77 22.52 6.66
N SER A 438 7.87 21.73 6.08
CA SER A 438 6.42 22.03 6.08
C SER A 438 5.85 22.15 7.50
N LEU A 439 6.21 21.22 8.39
CA LEU A 439 5.83 21.30 9.81
C LEU A 439 6.41 22.53 10.51
N ALA A 440 7.69 22.83 10.28
CA ALA A 440 8.36 23.97 10.89
C ALA A 440 7.71 25.30 10.48
N HIS A 441 7.41 25.47 9.19
CA HIS A 441 6.70 26.65 8.69
C HIS A 441 5.30 26.77 9.32
N TRP A 442 4.52 25.70 9.34
CA TRP A 442 3.20 25.69 9.98
C TRP A 442 3.28 26.06 11.48
N TRP A 443 4.24 25.50 12.20
CA TRP A 443 4.42 25.78 13.64
C TRP A 443 4.83 27.24 13.87
N LEU A 444 5.73 27.79 13.04
CA LEU A 444 6.17 29.18 13.12
C LEU A 444 5.10 30.20 12.75
N GLU A 445 4.16 29.84 11.87
CA GLU A 445 3.01 30.66 11.49
C GLU A 445 1.91 30.64 12.55
N THR A 446 1.66 29.48 13.17
CA THR A 446 0.59 29.32 14.18
C THR A 446 1.02 29.70 15.60
N ARG A 447 2.32 29.59 15.91
CA ARG A 447 2.95 29.77 17.23
C ARG A 447 2.03 29.42 18.41
N PRO A 448 1.61 28.15 18.56
CA PRO A 448 0.73 27.78 19.65
C PRO A 448 1.42 28.05 21.00
N ALA A 449 0.72 28.70 21.93
CA ALA A 449 1.29 29.08 23.22
C ALA A 449 1.82 27.85 23.99
N ASN A 450 2.96 28.01 24.66
CA ASN A 450 3.61 26.97 25.47
C ASN A 450 4.01 25.69 24.70
N THR A 451 4.16 25.75 23.38
CA THR A 451 4.65 24.62 22.58
C THR A 451 6.14 24.72 22.28
N ARG A 452 6.75 23.57 21.96
CA ARG A 452 8.16 23.46 21.55
C ARG A 452 8.29 22.68 20.25
N PHE A 453 9.32 23.00 19.48
CA PHE A 453 9.63 22.37 18.22
C PHE A 453 11.14 22.12 18.12
N ASP A 454 11.55 20.85 17.99
CA ASP A 454 12.94 20.46 17.81
C ASP A 454 13.09 19.70 16.48
N LEU A 455 14.02 20.13 15.64
CA LEU A 455 14.27 19.52 14.33
C LEU A 455 15.75 19.16 14.16
N VAL A 456 16.02 17.86 14.07
CA VAL A 456 17.34 17.29 13.79
C VAL A 456 17.39 16.80 12.35
N TRP A 457 18.23 17.41 11.53
CA TRP A 457 18.48 16.98 10.15
C TRP A 457 19.83 16.29 10.02
N THR A 458 19.82 14.99 9.69
CA THR A 458 21.04 14.24 9.37
C THR A 458 21.28 14.17 7.86
N ALA A 459 22.46 14.57 7.42
CA ALA A 459 22.91 14.41 6.04
C ALA A 459 24.24 13.66 5.96
N ARG A 460 24.56 13.10 4.79
CA ARG A 460 25.86 12.44 4.61
C ARG A 460 26.99 13.45 4.62
N HIS A 461 26.86 14.51 3.82
CA HIS A 461 27.86 15.55 3.64
C HIS A 461 27.28 16.91 3.99
N ARG A 462 28.10 17.79 4.56
CA ARG A 462 27.72 19.17 4.94
C ARG A 462 27.21 20.01 3.77
N GLU A 463 27.71 19.75 2.56
CA GLU A 463 27.23 20.43 1.35
C GLU A 463 25.75 20.14 1.07
N THR A 464 25.26 18.96 1.44
CA THR A 464 23.84 18.62 1.26
C THR A 464 22.92 19.49 2.13
N THR A 465 23.46 20.09 3.21
CA THR A 465 22.68 20.88 4.17
C THR A 465 22.63 22.37 3.88
N ARG A 466 23.38 22.87 2.89
CA ARG A 466 23.26 24.29 2.49
C ARG A 466 22.06 24.46 1.56
N LEU A 467 20.91 24.62 2.19
CA LEU A 467 19.62 24.85 1.56
C LEU A 467 19.08 26.16 2.13
N ALA A 468 18.61 27.07 1.29
CA ALA A 468 18.15 28.39 1.73
C ALA A 468 17.01 28.29 2.78
N GLU A 469 16.09 27.34 2.61
CA GLU A 469 15.03 27.06 3.58
C GLU A 469 15.58 26.63 4.94
N TRP A 470 16.64 25.82 4.95
CA TRP A 470 17.27 25.37 6.18
C TRP A 470 18.03 26.51 6.89
N GLN A 471 18.82 27.28 6.14
CA GLN A 471 19.54 28.44 6.67
C GLN A 471 18.59 29.47 7.27
N ASN A 472 17.43 29.70 6.65
CA ASN A 472 16.40 30.58 7.21
C ASN A 472 15.91 30.06 8.57
N LEU A 473 15.63 28.76 8.69
CA LEU A 473 15.26 28.18 9.99
C LEU A 473 16.37 28.27 11.04
N GLU A 474 17.64 28.14 10.65
CA GLU A 474 18.78 28.36 11.55
C GLU A 474 18.84 29.81 12.08
N GLU A 475 18.55 30.80 11.23
CA GLU A 475 18.46 32.21 11.66
C GLU A 475 17.25 32.46 12.56
N VAL A 476 16.08 31.90 12.23
CA VAL A 476 14.87 32.02 13.05
C VAL A 476 15.07 31.39 14.43
N ALA A 477 15.74 30.23 14.53
CA ALA A 477 16.02 29.54 15.78
C ALA A 477 16.88 30.35 16.76
N LYS A 478 17.65 31.34 16.29
CA LYS A 478 18.41 32.25 17.18
C LYS A 478 17.51 33.19 17.98
N THR A 479 16.29 33.44 17.51
CA THR A 479 15.38 34.45 18.08
C THR A 479 14.04 33.89 18.54
N ALA A 480 13.58 32.79 17.95
CA ALA A 480 12.30 32.15 18.29
C ALA A 480 12.45 31.27 19.54
N SER A 481 11.74 31.62 20.61
CA SER A 481 11.71 30.79 21.83
C SER A 481 11.02 29.44 21.57
N GLY A 482 11.62 28.36 22.08
CA GLY A 482 11.08 27.01 21.95
C GLY A 482 11.22 26.40 20.55
N PHE A 483 12.00 27.00 19.65
CA PHE A 483 12.26 26.49 18.30
C PHE A 483 13.75 26.18 18.14
N THR A 484 14.09 24.90 18.01
CA THR A 484 15.47 24.44 17.85
C THR A 484 15.63 23.70 16.53
N VAL A 485 16.70 24.02 15.80
CA VAL A 485 17.15 23.22 14.65
C VAL A 485 18.58 22.77 14.84
N THR A 486 18.92 21.56 14.39
CA THR A 486 20.25 20.98 14.56
C THR A 486 20.66 20.20 13.31
N THR A 487 21.84 20.53 12.79
CA THR A 487 22.46 19.82 11.67
C THR A 487 23.37 18.70 12.18
N HIS A 488 23.19 17.48 11.71
CA HIS A 488 24.09 16.34 11.95
C HIS A 488 24.74 15.86 10.65
N VAL A 489 26.07 15.92 10.58
CA VAL A 489 26.82 15.46 9.39
C VAL A 489 27.40 14.08 9.66
N SER A 490 26.81 13.06 9.04
CA SER A 490 27.14 11.66 9.34
C SER A 490 28.48 11.17 8.77
N SER A 491 29.06 11.85 7.78
CA SER A 491 30.45 11.59 7.37
C SER A 491 31.48 12.09 8.38
N GLU A 492 31.13 13.07 9.20
CA GLU A 492 32.01 13.69 10.20
C GLU A 492 31.82 13.04 11.57
N ASN A 493 30.56 12.83 11.98
CA ASN A 493 30.20 12.45 13.35
C ASN A 493 29.67 11.01 13.47
N GLY A 494 29.73 10.22 12.39
CA GLY A 494 29.11 8.90 12.34
C GLY A 494 27.58 8.95 12.24
N ARG A 495 26.92 7.78 12.33
CA ARG A 495 25.46 7.69 12.22
C ARG A 495 24.80 8.40 13.40
N LEU A 496 23.73 9.15 13.13
CA LEU A 496 22.92 9.80 14.17
C LEU A 496 22.35 8.75 15.12
N ASP A 497 22.58 8.91 16.42
CA ASP A 497 21.88 8.18 17.46
C ASP A 497 20.50 8.83 17.67
N ALA A 498 19.48 8.26 17.01
CA ALA A 498 18.11 8.76 17.11
C ALA A 498 17.55 8.67 18.55
N GLY A 499 18.02 7.72 19.35
CA GLY A 499 17.63 7.59 20.75
C GLY A 499 18.18 8.73 21.58
N GLN A 500 19.47 9.02 21.45
CA GLN A 500 20.08 10.16 22.14
C GLN A 500 19.43 11.48 21.72
N ALA A 501 19.24 11.70 20.42
CA ALA A 501 18.61 12.91 19.89
C ALA A 501 17.18 13.11 20.44
N LEU A 502 16.38 12.04 20.46
CA LEU A 502 15.03 12.08 21.02
C LEU A 502 15.06 12.40 22.53
N ARG A 503 15.97 11.77 23.28
CA ARG A 503 16.11 12.01 24.72
C ARG A 503 16.54 13.44 25.03
N GLN A 504 17.44 14.00 24.23
CA GLN A 504 17.88 15.39 24.37
C GLN A 504 16.73 16.36 24.10
N ALA A 505 15.99 16.15 23.00
CA ALA A 505 14.81 16.97 22.67
C ALA A 505 13.76 16.94 23.80
N LEU A 506 13.47 15.76 24.36
CA LEU A 506 12.46 15.58 25.40
C LEU A 506 13.00 15.78 26.84
N SER A 507 14.22 16.27 27.01
CA SER A 507 14.82 16.51 28.34
C SER A 507 14.36 17.83 28.95
N GLY A 508 14.03 17.84 30.25
CA GLY A 508 13.65 19.06 30.96
C GLY A 508 12.57 18.87 32.03
N ARG A 509 12.12 19.98 32.64
CA ARG A 509 11.05 19.97 33.64
C ARG A 509 9.73 19.52 32.99
N ARG A 510 9.04 18.58 33.64
CA ARG A 510 7.76 18.00 33.21
C ARG A 510 6.72 19.10 32.96
N THR A 511 6.10 19.06 31.79
CA THR A 511 4.83 19.71 31.52
C THR A 511 3.78 18.61 31.39
N ASP A 512 2.51 18.90 31.69
CA ASP A 512 1.40 17.95 31.53
C ASP A 512 1.04 17.71 30.03
N GLY A 513 1.98 18.00 29.12
CA GLY A 513 1.78 17.99 27.68
C GLY A 513 2.07 16.65 27.00
N SER A 514 1.67 16.54 25.73
CA SER A 514 1.97 15.40 24.86
C SER A 514 3.09 15.71 23.87
N GLY A 515 3.91 14.70 23.57
CA GLY A 515 4.93 14.75 22.54
C GLY A 515 4.47 14.07 21.25
N TRP A 516 4.88 14.62 20.11
CA TRP A 516 4.66 14.02 18.79
C TRP A 516 5.95 14.00 17.96
N VAL A 517 6.36 12.82 17.51
CA VAL A 517 7.62 12.62 16.77
C VAL A 517 7.36 12.40 15.29
N TYR A 518 7.99 13.20 14.43
CA TYR A 518 8.02 12.99 12.99
C TYR A 518 9.38 12.44 12.55
N SER A 519 9.41 11.40 11.73
CA SER A 519 10.65 10.93 11.11
C SER A 519 10.46 10.58 9.64
N SER A 520 11.45 10.95 8.83
CA SER A 520 11.48 10.74 7.38
C SER A 520 12.92 10.59 6.91
N GLY A 521 13.23 9.59 6.08
CA GLY A 521 14.58 9.36 5.60
C GLY A 521 14.90 7.88 5.34
N PRO A 522 16.19 7.48 5.39
CA PRO A 522 16.60 6.11 5.13
C PRO A 522 15.93 5.11 6.09
N PRO A 523 15.63 3.86 5.64
CA PRO A 523 14.94 2.86 6.48
C PRO A 523 15.61 2.61 7.83
N ALA A 524 16.94 2.65 7.89
CA ALA A 524 17.69 2.45 9.14
C ALA A 524 17.43 3.58 10.16
N LEU A 525 17.30 4.84 9.69
CA LEU A 525 16.98 5.98 10.55
C LEU A 525 15.54 5.85 11.07
N LEU A 526 14.59 5.59 10.18
CA LEU A 526 13.18 5.39 10.54
C LEU A 526 13.00 4.28 11.59
N SER A 527 13.65 3.13 11.39
CA SER A 527 13.64 2.05 12.37
C SER A 527 14.31 2.46 13.68
N ALA A 528 15.45 3.17 13.66
CA ALA A 528 16.10 3.65 14.88
C ALA A 528 15.22 4.62 15.68
N THR A 529 14.59 5.60 15.02
CA THR A 529 13.68 6.56 15.66
C THR A 529 12.45 5.87 16.24
N GLU A 530 11.81 4.97 15.49
CA GLU A 530 10.65 4.21 15.97
C GLU A 530 11.01 3.32 17.18
N ARG A 531 12.20 2.69 17.16
CA ARG A 531 12.70 1.92 18.30
C ARG A 531 12.83 2.79 19.55
N ALA A 532 13.43 3.98 19.42
CA ALA A 532 13.58 4.93 20.51
C ALA A 532 12.23 5.40 21.08
N CYS A 533 11.23 5.65 20.23
CA CYS A 533 9.90 6.05 20.68
C CYS A 533 9.19 4.92 21.46
N VAL A 534 9.30 3.67 20.99
CA VAL A 534 8.73 2.51 21.70
C VAL A 534 9.45 2.26 23.04
N GLU A 535 10.77 2.40 23.08
CA GLU A 535 11.54 2.31 24.32
C GLU A 535 11.14 3.39 25.31
N PHE A 536 10.93 4.63 24.85
CA PHE A 536 10.40 5.72 25.68
C PHE A 536 9.06 5.34 26.32
N GLN A 537 8.09 4.85 25.54
CA GLN A 537 6.79 4.43 26.07
C GLN A 537 6.89 3.27 27.09
N LYS A 538 7.79 2.30 26.85
CA LYS A 538 8.02 1.18 27.78
C LYS A 538 8.63 1.66 29.09
N ASP A 539 9.67 2.49 29.01
CA ASP A 539 10.33 3.07 30.18
C ASP A 539 9.34 3.91 31.01
N HIS A 540 8.43 4.63 30.36
CA HIS A 540 7.41 5.44 31.03
C HIS A 540 6.35 4.58 31.73
N ARG A 541 5.93 3.44 31.15
CA ARG A 541 4.94 2.54 31.77
C ARG A 541 5.49 1.74 32.95
N ASN A 542 6.78 1.42 32.95
CA ASN A 542 7.40 0.54 33.95
C ASN A 542 8.01 1.28 35.16
N LYS A 543 8.07 2.61 35.16
CA LYS A 543 8.67 3.40 36.24
C LYS A 543 7.68 4.42 36.81
N ASP A 544 7.41 4.31 38.11
CA ASP A 544 6.97 5.46 38.89
C ASP A 544 8.09 6.53 38.91
N ASN A 545 7.77 7.70 38.35
CA ASN A 545 8.22 9.04 38.74
C ASN A 545 9.72 9.47 38.75
N GLU A 546 10.73 8.67 38.44
CA GLU A 546 12.14 9.13 38.61
C GLU A 546 12.87 9.74 37.40
N LYS A 547 12.33 9.71 36.17
CA LYS A 547 13.01 10.33 35.00
C LYS A 547 12.33 11.64 34.59
N GLY A 548 13.05 12.75 34.69
CA GLY A 548 12.61 14.12 34.35
C GLY A 548 12.44 14.36 32.84
N TRP A 549 11.37 13.79 32.27
CA TRP A 549 10.93 14.04 30.90
C TRP A 549 9.96 15.22 30.83
N THR A 550 9.96 15.93 29.69
CA THR A 550 9.06 17.08 29.48
C THR A 550 7.62 16.71 29.19
N VAL A 551 7.34 15.51 28.65
CA VAL A 551 5.99 15.11 28.19
C VAL A 551 5.46 13.87 28.91
N HIS A 552 4.13 13.77 29.04
CA HIS A 552 3.43 12.63 29.66
C HIS A 552 3.18 11.48 28.67
N ASP A 553 2.86 11.76 27.42
CA ASP A 553 2.63 10.75 26.38
C ASP A 553 3.44 11.08 25.12
N LEU A 554 3.75 10.05 24.34
CA LEU A 554 4.51 10.18 23.10
C LEU A 554 3.81 9.40 21.99
N SER A 555 3.44 10.10 20.93
CA SER A 555 2.96 9.51 19.67
C SER A 555 3.93 9.84 18.54
N TRP A 556 3.87 9.13 17.41
CA TRP A 556 4.82 9.32 16.33
C TRP A 556 4.29 8.93 14.95
N TYR A 557 4.84 9.61 13.94
CA TYR A 557 4.61 9.36 12.52
C TYR A 557 5.93 9.05 11.81
N MET A 558 6.04 7.83 11.28
CA MET A 558 7.17 7.40 10.45
C MET A 558 6.76 7.48 8.98
N ALA A 559 7.30 8.46 8.26
CA ALA A 559 7.05 8.67 6.83
C ALA A 559 7.74 7.59 5.98
N ARG A 560 7.18 6.38 6.01
CA ARG A 560 7.66 5.22 5.25
C ARG A 560 7.11 5.28 3.83
N TRP A 561 7.86 5.96 2.96
CA TRP A 561 7.69 5.85 1.52
C TRP A 561 8.36 4.57 1.02
N GLU A 562 7.90 3.41 1.50
CA GLU A 562 8.28 2.13 0.92
C GLU A 562 7.62 2.03 -0.45
N VAL A 563 8.37 2.37 -1.51
CA VAL A 563 7.97 2.03 -2.87
C VAL A 563 8.44 0.62 -3.23
#